data_AF-A0A1F8YJU8-F1
#
_entry.id   AF-A0A1F8YJU8-F1
#
_cell.length_a   1.000
_cell.length_b   1.000
_cell.length_c   1.000
_cell.angle_alpha   90.00
_cell.angle_beta   90.00
_cell.angle_gamma   90.00
#
_symmetry.space_group_name_H-M   'P 1'
#
loop_
_entity.id
_entity.type
_entity.pdbx_description
1 polymer ?
#
loop_
_entity_poly.entity_id
_entity_poly.type
_entity_poly.pdbx_seq_one_letter_code
_entity_poly.pdbx_strand_id
1 'polypeptide(L)'
;MKPVKLAVLSLVAILVFAFVGSVIAADAEKLEVKAGRKYFVCNCGGKCPCNAVSTVAGKCPCGTDMVEATAVKVDSIRVWRIPATIEGGTARFKADGWEKEREFDIIAKYSCASGRCKMFSQIPGKCSCGEDMKKEKVPPLEPS
;
A
#
# COMPACT_ATOMS: atom_id res chain seq x y z
N MET A 1 -56.65 -4.67 -14.25
CA MET A 1 -55.35 -4.21 -14.83
C MET A 1 -54.82 -5.33 -15.71
N LYS A 2 -54.46 -5.03 -16.97
CA LYS A 2 -54.16 -6.07 -17.99
C LYS A 2 -52.95 -6.92 -17.56
N PRO A 3 -52.97 -8.26 -17.75
CA PRO A 3 -51.92 -9.17 -17.25
C PRO A 3 -50.52 -8.83 -17.79
N VAL A 4 -50.47 -8.21 -18.97
CA VAL A 4 -49.25 -7.69 -19.60
C VAL A 4 -48.58 -6.57 -18.78
N LYS A 5 -49.35 -5.68 -18.15
CA LYS A 5 -48.78 -4.59 -17.33
C LYS A 5 -48.19 -5.12 -16.01
N LEU A 6 -48.75 -6.21 -15.47
CA LEU A 6 -48.26 -6.85 -14.24
C LEU A 6 -46.95 -7.61 -14.51
N ALA A 7 -46.84 -8.27 -15.67
CA ALA A 7 -45.62 -8.97 -16.09
C ALA A 7 -44.45 -8.01 -16.37
N VAL A 8 -44.70 -6.87 -17.01
CA VAL A 8 -43.66 -5.87 -17.31
C VAL A 8 -43.14 -5.18 -16.05
N LEU A 9 -44.02 -4.88 -15.08
CA LEU A 9 -43.63 -4.31 -13.79
C LEU A 9 -42.78 -5.29 -12.96
N SER A 10 -43.09 -6.58 -13.02
CA SER A 10 -42.29 -7.62 -12.34
C SER A 10 -40.91 -7.82 -12.96
N LEU A 11 -40.79 -7.70 -14.29
CA LEU A 11 -39.51 -7.85 -14.99
C LEU A 11 -38.57 -6.68 -14.71
N VAL A 12 -39.09 -5.44 -14.65
CA VAL A 12 -38.30 -4.24 -14.34
C VAL A 12 -37.82 -4.24 -12.88
N ALA A 13 -38.64 -4.72 -11.94
CA ALA A 13 -38.25 -4.84 -10.54
C ALA A 13 -37.10 -5.84 -10.33
N ILE A 14 -37.08 -6.96 -11.06
CA ILE A 14 -36.00 -7.95 -11.00
C ILE A 14 -34.71 -7.41 -11.62
N LEU A 15 -34.81 -6.62 -12.69
CA LEU A 15 -33.64 -6.02 -13.35
C LEU A 15 -32.96 -4.94 -12.50
N VAL A 16 -33.73 -4.20 -11.69
CA VAL A 16 -33.18 -3.21 -10.74
C VAL A 16 -32.48 -3.89 -9.55
N PHE A 17 -32.99 -5.02 -9.07
CA PHE A 17 -32.35 -5.78 -7.99
C PHE A 17 -31.03 -6.46 -8.41
N ALA A 18 -30.86 -6.78 -9.70
CA ALA A 18 -29.64 -7.41 -10.21
C ALA A 18 -28.42 -6.46 -10.30
N PHE A 19 -28.62 -5.14 -10.24
CA PHE A 19 -27.53 -4.16 -10.37
C PHE A 19 -26.95 -3.63 -9.04
N VAL A 20 -27.54 -3.97 -7.89
CA VAL A 20 -27.09 -3.45 -6.58
C VAL A 20 -25.93 -4.26 -5.97
N GLY A 21 -25.57 -5.41 -6.56
CA GLY A 21 -24.62 -6.36 -5.96
C GLY A 21 -23.13 -6.18 -6.27
N SER A 22 -22.72 -5.25 -7.14
CA SER A 22 -21.36 -5.25 -7.73
C SER A 22 -20.48 -4.05 -7.39
N VAL A 23 -20.64 -3.48 -6.20
CA VAL A 23 -19.69 -2.55 -5.59
C VAL A 23 -19.65 -2.97 -4.13
N ILE A 24 -18.59 -3.53 -3.55
CA ILE A 24 -17.23 -3.00 -3.45
C ILE A 24 -16.33 -4.22 -3.09
N ALA A 25 -15.52 -4.70 -4.02
CA ALA A 25 -14.29 -5.40 -3.63
C ALA A 25 -13.28 -4.30 -3.28
N ALA A 26 -13.23 -3.93 -2.00
CA ALA A 26 -12.16 -3.09 -1.48
C ALA A 26 -10.91 -3.96 -1.39
N ASP A 27 -10.29 -4.20 -2.54
CA ASP A 27 -8.89 -4.60 -2.56
C ASP A 27 -8.15 -3.56 -1.73
N ALA A 28 -7.57 -4.00 -0.62
CA ALA A 28 -6.72 -3.17 0.22
C ALA A 28 -5.58 -2.67 -0.67
N GLU A 29 -5.75 -1.47 -1.21
CA GLU A 29 -4.87 -0.81 -2.15
C GLU A 29 -3.47 -0.77 -1.52
N LYS A 30 -2.61 -1.71 -1.94
CA LYS A 30 -1.21 -1.80 -1.50
C LYS A 30 -0.57 -0.43 -1.71
N LEU A 31 0.25 0.01 -0.75
CA LEU A 31 0.87 1.33 -0.82
C LEU A 31 1.72 1.45 -2.09
N GLU A 32 1.18 2.09 -3.13
CA GLU A 32 1.96 2.48 -4.30
C GLU A 32 2.71 3.77 -3.99
N VAL A 33 4.02 3.66 -3.82
CA VAL A 33 4.91 4.82 -3.74
C VAL A 33 5.00 5.46 -5.12
N LYS A 34 4.65 6.74 -5.23
CA LYS A 34 4.71 7.53 -6.47
C LYS A 34 5.71 8.66 -6.30
N ALA A 35 6.58 8.84 -7.29
CA ALA A 35 7.50 9.98 -7.32
C ALA A 35 6.71 11.31 -7.29
N GLY A 36 7.26 12.31 -6.60
CA GLY A 36 6.65 13.61 -6.36
C GLY A 36 5.65 13.65 -5.19
N ARG A 37 5.30 12.51 -4.56
CA ARG A 37 4.43 12.49 -3.37
C ARG A 37 5.23 12.47 -2.07
N LYS A 38 4.63 13.05 -1.03
CA LYS A 38 5.13 13.04 0.35
C LYS A 38 4.65 11.79 1.08
N TYR A 39 5.55 11.20 1.84
CA TYR A 39 5.31 10.04 2.69
C TYR A 39 6.07 10.21 4.00
N PHE A 40 5.64 9.51 5.04
CA PHE A 40 6.36 9.44 6.31
C PHE A 40 7.28 8.23 6.27
N VAL A 41 8.59 8.48 6.32
CA VAL A 41 9.62 7.44 6.21
C VAL A 41 10.44 7.36 7.48
N CYS A 42 11.09 6.22 7.71
CA CYS A 42 11.96 6.06 8.86
C CYS A 42 13.13 7.07 8.85
N ASN A 43 13.36 7.74 9.99
CA ASN A 43 14.45 8.71 10.14
C ASN A 43 15.73 8.16 10.81
N CYS A 44 15.85 6.84 10.98
CA CYS A 44 17.02 6.23 11.65
C CYS A 44 18.34 6.32 10.86
N GLY A 45 18.33 6.84 9.64
CA GLY A 45 19.52 6.82 8.76
C GLY A 45 19.73 5.49 8.04
N GLY A 46 20.81 5.41 7.26
CA GLY A 46 21.10 4.27 6.38
C GLY A 46 21.40 2.93 7.09
N LYS A 47 21.40 2.91 8.42
CA LYS A 47 21.62 1.68 9.21
C LYS A 47 20.33 0.97 9.63
N CYS A 48 19.14 1.56 9.44
CA CYS A 48 17.90 0.88 9.84
C CYS A 48 17.47 -0.11 8.78
N PRO A 49 17.40 -1.42 9.09
CA PRO A 49 16.92 -2.40 8.14
C PRO A 49 15.40 -2.30 7.92
N CYS A 50 14.70 -1.47 8.71
CA CYS A 50 13.25 -1.40 8.75
C CYS A 50 12.62 -0.88 7.46
N ASN A 51 13.29 0.01 6.72
CA ASN A 51 12.81 0.72 5.53
C ASN A 51 11.32 1.07 5.55
N ALA A 52 10.83 1.53 6.71
CA ALA A 52 9.40 1.71 6.90
C ALA A 52 8.92 2.99 6.21
N VAL A 53 7.77 2.89 5.54
CA VAL A 53 7.10 4.00 4.84
C VAL A 53 5.61 3.95 5.18
N SER A 54 5.01 5.10 5.43
CA SER A 54 3.59 5.26 5.76
C SER A 54 3.01 6.51 5.09
N THR A 55 1.69 6.51 4.87
CA THR A 55 0.96 7.71 4.43
C THR A 55 0.56 8.62 5.58
N VAL A 56 0.77 8.19 6.82
CA VAL A 56 0.41 8.96 8.02
C VAL A 56 1.63 9.14 8.92
N ALA A 57 1.65 10.24 9.65
CA ALA A 57 2.64 10.49 10.67
C ALA A 57 2.53 9.46 11.81
N GLY A 58 3.65 9.24 12.50
CA GLY A 58 3.69 8.39 13.67
C GLY A 58 5.07 7.79 13.91
N LYS A 59 5.09 6.67 14.62
CA LYS A 59 6.33 5.96 14.96
C LYS A 59 6.61 4.86 13.95
N CYS A 60 7.89 4.73 13.60
CA CYS A 60 8.44 3.60 12.87
C CYS A 60 8.40 2.34 13.78
N PRO A 61 8.34 1.10 13.25
CA PRO A 61 8.29 -0.10 14.08
C PRO A 61 9.57 -0.30 14.89
N CYS A 62 10.68 0.35 14.49
CA CYS A 62 11.92 0.37 15.26
C CYS A 62 11.91 1.36 16.45
N GLY A 63 10.83 2.12 16.64
CA GLY A 63 10.63 3.06 17.76
C GLY A 63 10.92 4.53 17.46
N THR A 64 11.62 4.83 16.37
CA THR A 64 11.96 6.21 15.97
C THR A 64 10.79 6.93 15.32
N ASP A 65 10.68 8.23 15.55
CA ASP A 65 9.68 9.06 14.87
C ASP A 65 9.95 9.15 13.36
N MET A 66 8.89 8.99 12.57
CA MET A 66 8.99 9.10 11.12
C MET A 66 9.14 10.56 10.71
N VAL A 67 9.86 10.79 9.61
CA VAL A 67 10.03 12.11 9.01
C VAL A 67 9.27 12.19 7.70
N GLU A 68 8.69 13.34 7.40
CA GLU A 68 8.10 13.60 6.10
C GLU A 68 9.21 13.67 5.05
N ALA A 69 9.09 12.85 4.00
CA ALA A 69 10.02 12.83 2.89
C ALA A 69 9.26 12.73 1.57
N THR A 70 9.80 13.37 0.54
CA THR A 70 9.25 13.31 -0.82
C THR A 70 9.94 12.19 -1.57
N ALA A 71 9.16 11.30 -2.20
CA ALA A 71 9.69 10.30 -3.12
C ALA A 71 10.20 11.01 -4.37
N VAL A 72 11.51 10.99 -4.61
CA VAL A 72 12.12 11.66 -5.77
C VAL A 72 12.22 10.72 -6.97
N LYS A 73 12.45 9.43 -6.72
CA LYS A 73 12.52 8.40 -7.75
C LYS A 73 11.96 7.09 -7.22
N VAL A 74 11.23 6.38 -8.06
CA VAL A 74 10.70 5.05 -7.77
C VAL A 74 11.14 4.13 -8.89
N ASP A 75 11.94 3.13 -8.53
CA ASP A 75 12.47 2.10 -9.40
C ASP A 75 11.74 0.79 -9.06
N SER A 76 10.58 0.57 -9.67
CA SER A 76 9.77 -0.65 -9.50
C SER A 76 9.96 -1.61 -10.68
N ILE A 77 10.37 -2.84 -10.40
CA ILE A 77 10.47 -3.94 -11.35
C ILE A 77 9.11 -4.64 -11.41
N ARG A 78 8.39 -4.42 -12.52
CA ARG A 78 7.19 -5.18 -12.85
C ARG A 78 7.56 -6.28 -13.82
N VAL A 79 7.24 -7.52 -13.46
CA VAL A 79 7.40 -8.64 -14.38
C VAL A 79 6.15 -8.77 -15.23
N TRP A 80 6.37 -8.82 -16.54
CA TRP A 80 5.34 -9.01 -17.56
C TRP A 80 4.91 -10.48 -17.62
N ARG A 81 4.44 -11.03 -16.50
CA ARG A 81 3.87 -12.37 -16.40
C ARG A 81 2.48 -12.22 -15.81
N ILE A 82 1.49 -13.02 -16.22
CA ILE A 82 0.13 -12.93 -15.69
C ILE A 82 0.00 -13.92 -14.51
N PRO A 83 -0.44 -13.48 -13.31
CA PRO A 83 -0.72 -12.09 -12.94
C PRO A 83 0.57 -11.27 -12.74
N ALA A 84 0.55 -10.00 -13.14
CA ALA A 84 1.70 -9.09 -13.06
C ALA A 84 2.21 -9.05 -11.61
N THR A 85 3.37 -9.63 -11.39
CA THR A 85 3.99 -9.69 -10.07
C THR A 85 5.09 -8.64 -10.00
N ILE A 86 5.12 -7.90 -8.89
CA ILE A 86 6.20 -6.95 -8.60
C ILE A 86 7.30 -7.77 -7.93
N GLU A 87 8.43 -7.95 -8.63
CA GLU A 87 9.59 -8.73 -8.17
C GLU A 87 10.72 -7.83 -7.66
N GLY A 88 10.48 -6.54 -7.48
CA GLY A 88 11.50 -5.61 -7.00
C GLY A 88 11.00 -4.18 -6.98
N GLY A 89 11.47 -3.39 -6.03
CA GLY A 89 11.04 -2.02 -5.90
C GLY A 89 11.90 -1.27 -4.89
N THR A 90 12.65 -0.29 -5.36
CA THR A 90 13.30 0.69 -4.49
C THR A 90 12.72 2.07 -4.76
N ALA A 91 12.68 2.92 -3.74
CA ALA A 91 12.34 4.31 -3.91
C ALA A 91 13.33 5.19 -3.15
N ARG A 92 13.76 6.26 -3.79
CA ARG A 92 14.59 7.29 -3.19
C ARG A 92 13.70 8.37 -2.61
N PHE A 93 13.99 8.72 -1.36
CA PHE A 93 13.27 9.75 -0.61
C PHE A 93 14.22 10.86 -0.18
N LYS A 94 13.71 12.10 -0.21
CA LYS A 94 14.38 13.29 0.28
C LYS A 94 13.53 13.95 1.37
N ALA A 95 14.08 14.07 2.57
CA ALA A 95 13.47 14.78 3.68
C ALA A 95 14.22 16.08 3.97
N ASP A 96 13.56 17.02 4.62
CA ASP A 96 14.20 18.23 5.11
C ASP A 96 15.24 17.88 6.19
N GLY A 97 16.46 18.39 6.02
CA GLY A 97 17.59 18.08 6.90
C GLY A 97 18.40 16.84 6.51
N TRP A 98 18.08 16.16 5.39
CA TRP A 98 18.95 15.12 4.84
C TRP A 98 19.91 15.70 3.80
N GLU A 99 21.21 15.50 3.99
CA GLU A 99 22.24 15.93 3.02
C GLU A 99 22.12 15.18 1.68
N LYS A 100 21.65 13.92 1.72
CA LYS A 100 21.54 13.04 0.55
C LYS A 100 20.20 12.32 0.57
N GLU A 101 19.69 12.04 -0.63
CA GLU A 101 18.57 11.12 -0.83
C GLU A 101 18.90 9.77 -0.20
N ARG A 102 17.89 9.13 0.39
CA ARG A 102 18.03 7.78 0.95
C ARG A 102 17.15 6.83 0.17
N GLU A 103 17.71 5.67 -0.17
CA GLU A 103 16.99 4.61 -0.85
C GLU A 103 16.29 3.70 0.18
N PHE A 104 15.06 3.33 -0.13
CA PHE A 104 14.23 2.45 0.68
C PHE A 104 13.71 1.32 -0.20
N ASP A 105 13.77 0.10 0.33
CA ASP A 105 13.07 -1.04 -0.25
C ASP A 105 11.57 -0.90 0.00
N ILE A 106 10.81 -0.71 -1.07
CA ILE A 106 9.35 -0.52 -1.04
C ILE A 106 8.58 -1.84 -1.19
N ILE A 107 9.30 -2.96 -1.26
CA ILE A 107 8.71 -4.30 -1.25
C ILE A 107 8.42 -4.71 0.19
N ALA A 108 7.19 -4.46 0.61
CA ALA A 108 6.70 -4.68 1.95
C ALA A 108 6.77 -6.17 2.39
N LYS A 109 7.77 -6.58 3.18
CA LYS A 109 7.73 -7.88 3.90
C LYS A 109 6.63 -7.93 4.94
N TYR A 110 6.34 -6.78 5.54
CA TYR A 110 5.30 -6.60 6.53
C TYR A 110 4.44 -5.39 6.14
N SER A 111 3.13 -5.53 6.26
CA SER A 111 2.16 -4.47 6.00
C SER A 111 1.24 -4.29 7.20
N CYS A 112 0.59 -3.12 7.30
CA CYS A 112 -0.41 -2.89 8.34
C CYS A 112 -1.58 -3.87 8.20
N ALA A 113 -1.93 -4.57 9.29
CA ALA A 113 -3.07 -5.49 9.30
C ALA A 113 -4.39 -4.78 8.97
N SER A 114 -4.60 -3.56 9.50
CA SER A 114 -5.83 -2.79 9.26
C SER A 114 -5.86 -2.08 7.90
N GLY A 115 -4.72 -1.90 7.22
CA GLY A 115 -4.62 -1.14 5.97
C GLY A 115 -4.84 0.37 6.08
N ARG A 116 -5.32 0.90 7.22
CA ARG A 116 -5.69 2.33 7.39
C ARG A 116 -4.51 3.29 7.19
N CYS A 117 -3.37 2.99 7.82
CA CYS A 117 -2.18 3.82 7.72
C CYS A 117 -1.28 3.51 6.51
N LYS A 118 -1.73 2.58 5.64
CA LYS A 118 -1.03 2.06 4.46
C LYS A 118 0.50 1.94 4.67
N MET A 119 0.88 1.48 5.86
CA MET A 119 2.28 1.41 6.28
C MET A 119 2.86 0.05 5.92
N PHE A 120 4.11 0.05 5.46
CA PHE A 120 4.90 -1.16 5.33
C PHE A 120 6.23 -1.05 6.07
N SER A 121 6.84 -2.21 6.32
CA SER A 121 8.19 -2.34 6.86
C SER A 121 8.84 -3.67 6.46
N GLN A 122 10.16 -3.72 6.58
CA GLN A 122 10.96 -4.92 6.40
C GLN A 122 11.11 -5.73 7.69
N ILE A 123 10.72 -5.15 8.83
CA ILE A 123 10.73 -5.79 10.15
C ILE A 123 9.32 -5.89 10.72
N PRO A 124 9.03 -6.89 11.58
CA PRO A 124 7.77 -6.95 12.29
C PRO A 124 7.68 -5.84 13.34
N GLY A 125 6.46 -5.56 13.82
CA GLY A 125 6.22 -4.62 14.91
C GLY A 125 4.84 -3.97 14.80
N LYS A 126 4.72 -2.79 15.40
CA LYS A 126 3.51 -1.97 15.32
C LYS A 126 3.62 -0.94 14.20
N CYS A 127 2.50 -0.69 13.56
CA CYS A 127 2.35 0.40 12.62
C CYS A 127 2.26 1.76 13.32
N SER A 128 2.42 2.83 12.54
CA SER A 128 2.23 4.23 12.95
C SER A 128 0.83 4.49 13.51
N CYS A 129 -0.17 3.73 13.05
CA CYS A 129 -1.53 3.76 13.58
C CYS A 129 -1.79 2.86 14.81
N GLY A 130 -0.76 2.23 15.39
CA GLY A 130 -0.84 1.40 16.60
C GLY A 130 -1.23 -0.06 16.37
N GLU A 131 -1.76 -0.38 15.18
CA GLU A 131 -2.11 -1.74 14.77
C GLU A 131 -0.88 -2.63 14.57
N ASP A 132 -1.05 -3.94 14.69
CA ASP A 132 0.01 -4.90 14.42
C ASP A 132 0.25 -5.07 12.90
N MET A 133 1.49 -5.44 12.58
CA MET A 133 1.87 -5.76 11.21
C MET A 133 1.60 -7.22 10.86
N LYS A 134 1.05 -7.46 9.67
CA LYS A 134 0.94 -8.78 9.07
C LYS A 134 2.11 -9.04 8.13
N LYS A 135 2.62 -10.26 8.12
CA LYS A 135 3.65 -10.69 7.17
C LYS A 135 3.00 -10.88 5.80
N GLU A 136 3.54 -10.19 4.81
CA GLU A 136 3.13 -10.36 3.42
C GLU A 136 3.81 -11.59 2.83
N LYS A 137 3.09 -12.31 1.98
CA LYS A 137 3.69 -13.34 1.12
C LYS A 137 4.35 -12.64 -0.06
N VAL A 138 5.53 -12.06 0.19
CA VAL A 138 6.36 -11.49 -0.87
C VAL A 138 7.17 -12.63 -1.50
N PRO A 139 7.22 -12.76 -2.84
CA PRO A 139 8.22 -13.59 -3.48
C PRO A 139 9.62 -13.10 -3.09
N PRO A 140 10.58 -14.00 -2.79
CA PRO A 140 11.93 -13.57 -2.47
C PRO A 140 12.49 -12.75 -3.63
N LEU A 141 12.98 -11.54 -3.31
CA LEU A 141 13.83 -10.78 -4.20
C LEU A 141 15.14 -11.58 -4.31
N GLU A 142 15.25 -12.45 -5.32
CA GLU A 142 16.50 -13.13 -5.59
C GLU A 142 17.54 -12.06 -5.96
N PRO A 143 18.70 -12.02 -5.28
CA PRO A 143 19.76 -11.10 -5.67
C PRO A 143 20.25 -11.51 -7.06
N SER A 144 20.04 -10.64 -8.04
CA SER A 144 20.64 -10.75 -9.38
C SER A 144 22.15 -10.55 -9.32
#